data_AF-A0A964NA62-F1
#
_entry.id   AF-A0A964NA62-F1
#
_cell.length_a   1.000
_cell.length_b   1.000
_cell.length_c   1.000
_cell.angle_alpha   90.00
_cell.angle_beta   90.00
_cell.angle_gamma   90.00
#
_symmetry.space_group_name_H-M   'P 1'
#
loop_
_entity.id
_entity.type
_entity.pdbx_description
1 polymer ?
#
loop_
_entity_poly.entity_id
_entity_poly.type
_entity_poly.pdbx_seq_one_letter_code
_entity_poly.pdbx_strand_id
1 'polypeptide(L)' 'MRGPNLMLGYLGAENPGVLEAQEEEWFDAGDIVSMDEQGFVTIKDRAKRFAKISGERVLLAACEAWWKRSGQARGVW' A
#
# COMPACT_ATOMS: atom_id res chain seq x y z
N MET A 1 -5.32 10.29 -4.75
CA MET A 1 -6.71 10.39 -4.26
C MET A 1 -6.96 11.80 -3.76
N ARG A 2 -8.18 12.32 -3.90
CA ARG A 2 -8.58 13.63 -3.36
C ARG A 2 -9.94 13.48 -2.71
N GLY A 3 -10.12 14.03 -1.50
CA GLY A 3 -11.39 13.96 -0.80
C GLY A 3 -11.33 14.57 0.60
N PRO A 4 -12.50 14.78 1.24
CA PRO A 4 -12.58 15.41 2.56
C PRO A 4 -11.97 14.58 3.69
N ASN A 5 -11.71 13.28 3.44
CA ASN A 5 -11.16 12.34 4.41
C ASN A 5 -9.62 12.20 4.33
N LEU A 6 -8.93 13.12 3.65
CA LEU A 6 -7.46 13.13 3.64
C LEU A 6 -6.92 13.61 4.99
N MET A 7 -5.89 12.94 5.50
CA MET A 7 -5.18 13.34 6.72
C MET A 7 -4.46 14.68 6.50
N LEU A 8 -4.48 15.53 7.53
CA LEU A 8 -3.86 16.87 7.45
C LEU A 8 -2.32 16.82 7.36
N GLY A 9 -1.71 15.71 7.73
CA GLY A 9 -0.26 15.55 7.75
C GLY A 9 0.21 14.50 8.74
N TYR A 10 1.52 14.32 8.82
CA TYR A 10 2.15 13.43 9.80
C TYR A 10 2.65 14.23 11.00
N LEU A 11 2.57 13.64 12.20
CA LEU A 11 3.18 14.22 13.40
C LEU A 11 4.59 13.64 13.56
N GLY A 12 5.60 14.44 13.20
CA GLY A 12 7.01 14.07 13.32
C GLY A 12 7.54 14.21 14.75
N ALA A 13 8.52 13.39 15.11
CA ALA A 13 9.25 13.53 16.38
C ALA A 13 10.22 14.72 16.37
N GLU A 14 10.67 15.12 15.17
CA GLU A 14 11.59 16.22 14.92
C GLU A 14 10.97 17.59 15.28
N ASN A 15 9.64 17.72 15.14
CA ASN A 15 8.90 18.95 15.44
C ASN A 15 7.57 18.66 16.15
N PRO A 16 7.61 18.36 17.46
CA PRO A 16 6.44 17.94 18.22
C PRO A 16 5.32 19.00 18.21
N GLY A 17 4.10 18.57 17.89
CA GLY A 17 2.92 19.44 17.86
C GLY A 17 2.72 20.19 16.54
N VAL A 18 3.65 20.05 15.58
CA VAL A 18 3.49 20.59 14.22
C VAL A 18 3.24 19.43 13.26
N LEU A 19 2.19 19.55 12.45
CA LEU A 19 1.89 18.57 11.41
C LEU A 19 2.71 18.88 10.16
N GLU A 20 3.37 17.86 9.63
CA GLU A 20 3.98 17.87 8.31
C GLU A 20 2.88 17.67 7.27
N ALA A 21 2.35 18.79 6.76
CA ALA A 21 1.28 18.78 5.79
C ALA A 21 1.73 18.20 4.45
N GLN A 22 0.81 17.52 3.76
CA GLN A 22 1.05 17.13 2.38
C GLN A 22 0.85 18.32 1.45
N GLU A 23 1.88 18.65 0.70
CA GLU A 23 1.87 19.80 -0.23
C GLU A 23 1.13 19.50 -1.54
N GLU A 24 0.89 18.22 -1.85
CA GLU A 24 0.30 17.80 -3.12
C GLU A 24 -1.23 17.71 -3.08
N GLU A 25 -1.89 18.17 -4.15
CA GLU A 25 -3.36 18.11 -4.31
C GLU A 25 -3.90 16.67 -4.38
N TRP A 26 -3.04 15.71 -4.71
CA TRP A 26 -3.37 14.30 -4.88
C TRP A 26 -2.53 13.42 -3.97
N PHE A 27 -3.19 12.67 -3.09
CA PHE A 27 -2.53 11.71 -2.22
C PHE A 27 -2.19 10.40 -2.96
N ASP A 28 -0.93 10.03 -3.03
CA ASP A 28 -0.53 8.71 -3.49
C ASP A 28 -0.73 7.67 -2.37
N ALA A 29 -1.79 6.88 -2.49
CA ALA A 29 -2.09 5.78 -1.56
C ALA A 29 -1.17 4.56 -1.77
N GLY A 30 -0.52 4.47 -2.94
CA GLY A 30 0.32 3.33 -3.32
C GLY A 30 -0.47 2.05 -3.65
N ASP A 31 -1.78 2.15 -3.88
CA ASP A 31 -2.63 1.01 -4.26
C ASP A 31 -2.86 0.98 -5.77
N ILE A 32 -2.76 -0.21 -6.36
CA ILE A 32 -3.07 -0.45 -7.78
C ILE A 32 -4.55 -0.82 -7.87
N VAL A 33 -5.31 -0.03 -8.61
CA VAL A 33 -6.76 -0.19 -8.74
C VAL A 33 -7.19 -0.27 -10.20
N SER A 34 -8.34 -0.89 -10.46
CA SER A 34 -9.06 -0.79 -11.73
C SER A 34 -10.38 -0.06 -11.52
N MET A 35 -10.78 0.77 -12.47
CA MET A 35 -12.07 1.47 -12.46
C MET A 35 -12.93 0.97 -13.61
N ASP A 36 -14.21 0.69 -13.34
CA ASP A 36 -15.17 0.31 -14.38
C ASP A 36 -15.86 1.51 -15.03
N GLU A 37 -16.69 1.25 -16.04
CA GLU A 37 -17.42 2.29 -16.79
C GLU A 37 -18.44 3.06 -15.94
N GLN A 38 -18.85 2.50 -14.80
CA GLN A 38 -19.78 3.12 -13.86
C GLN A 38 -19.05 3.90 -12.75
N GLY A 39 -17.71 3.89 -12.75
CA GLY A 39 -16.87 4.60 -11.80
C GLY A 39 -16.61 3.84 -10.49
N PHE A 40 -16.94 2.54 -10.40
CA PHE A 40 -16.57 1.75 -9.23
C PHE A 40 -15.10 1.36 -9.28
N VAL A 41 -14.43 1.49 -8.13
CA VAL A 41 -13.01 1.20 -7.97
C VAL A 41 -12.81 -0.15 -7.31
N THR A 42 -12.04 -1.02 -7.94
CA THR A 42 -11.63 -2.32 -7.39
C THR A 42 -10.14 -2.31 -7.07
N ILE A 43 -9.79 -2.59 -5.81
CA ILE A 43 -8.38 -2.73 -5.37
C ILE A 43 -7.83 -4.05 -5.91
N LYS A 44 -6.72 -3.98 -6.66
CA LYS A 44 -6.03 -5.13 -7.24
C LYS A 44 -4.75 -5.45 -6.50
N ASP A 45 -3.97 -4.42 -6.17
CA ASP A 45 -2.63 -4.63 -5.64
C ASP A 45 -2.12 -3.44 -4.81
N ARG A 46 -0.92 -3.56 -4.24
CA ARG A 46 -0.18 -2.46 -3.60
C ARG A 46 1.20 -2.35 -4.25
N ALA A 47 1.56 -1.16 -4.72
CA ALA A 47 2.78 -0.92 -5.49
C ALA A 47 4.07 -1.31 -4.75
N LYS A 48 4.09 -1.19 -3.42
CA LYS A 48 5.22 -1.60 -2.57
C LYS A 48 4.74 -2.56 -1.48
N ARG A 49 4.97 -3.86 -1.71
CA ARG A 49 4.63 -4.95 -0.76
C ARG A 49 5.86 -5.47 -0.04
N PHE A 50 6.03 -5.03 1.21
CA PHE A 50 7.01 -5.61 2.12
C PHE A 50 6.37 -5.86 3.49
N ALA A 51 6.75 -6.96 4.13
CA ALA A 51 6.48 -7.18 5.54
C ALA A 51 7.71 -6.79 6.36
N LYS A 52 7.52 -6.15 7.51
CA LYS A 52 8.58 -6.00 8.51
C LYS A 52 8.48 -7.15 9.49
N ILE A 53 9.50 -8.00 9.57
CA ILE A 53 9.58 -9.11 10.51
C ILE A 53 10.88 -8.96 11.29
N SER A 54 10.79 -8.81 12.62
CA SER A 54 11.97 -8.63 13.48
C SER A 54 12.93 -7.52 13.03
N GLY A 55 12.40 -6.44 12.46
CA GLY A 55 13.18 -5.31 11.93
C GLY A 55 13.69 -5.50 10.50
N GLU A 56 13.60 -6.70 9.92
CA GLU A 56 13.99 -6.97 8.54
C GLU A 56 12.85 -6.69 7.56
N ARG A 57 13.20 -6.21 6.36
CA ARG A 57 12.26 -5.90 5.28
C ARG A 57 12.14 -7.08 4.32
N VAL A 58 11.06 -7.85 4.43
CA VAL A 58 10.79 -9.04 3.62
C VAL A 58 9.93 -8.66 2.41
N LEU A 59 10.41 -8.94 1.19
CA LEU A 59 9.68 -8.67 -0.05
C LEU A 59 8.67 -9.78 -0.34
N LEU A 60 7.37 -9.48 -0.26
CA LEU A 60 6.31 -10.49 -0.40
C LEU A 60 6.24 -11.10 -1.80
N ALA A 61 6.56 -10.32 -2.85
CA ALA A 61 6.60 -10.81 -4.22
C ALA A 61 7.61 -11.96 -4.39
N ALA A 62 8.75 -11.92 -3.68
CA ALA A 62 9.73 -13.00 -3.72
C ALA A 62 9.20 -14.27 -3.05
N CYS A 63 8.53 -14.13 -1.90
CA CYS A 63 7.88 -15.24 -1.20
C CYS A 63 6.79 -15.89 -2.06
N GLU A 64 5.92 -15.11 -2.69
CA GLU A 64 4.88 -15.63 -3.58
C GLU A 64 5.45 -16.32 -4.81
N ALA A 65 6.49 -15.75 -5.43
CA ALA A 65 7.13 -16.35 -6.60
C ALA A 65 7.80 -17.68 -6.24
N TRP A 66 8.41 -17.77 -5.05
CA TRP A 66 8.94 -19.02 -4.53
C TRP A 66 7.83 -20.06 -4.31
N TRP A 67 6.72 -19.68 -3.65
CA TRP A 67 5.58 -20.56 -3.39
C TRP A 67 4.93 -21.08 -4.69
N LYS A 68 4.79 -20.24 -5.70
CA LYS A 68 4.27 -20.65 -7.02
C LYS A 68 5.17 -21.67 -7.71
N ARG A 69 6.49 -21.56 -7.53
CA ARG A 69 7.48 -22.50 -8.12
C ARG A 69 7.61 -23.81 -7.34
N SER A 70 7.31 -23.83 -6.04
CA SER A 70 7.50 -25.03 -5.19
C SER A 70 6.44 -26.12 -5.38
N GLY A 71 5.49 -25.95 -6.31
CA GLY A 71 4.44 -26.93 -6.59
C GLY A 71 3.34 -27.00 -5.53
N GLN A 72 3.44 -26.20 -4.47
CA GLN A 72 2.44 -26.07 -3.40
C GLN A 72 1.24 -25.18 -3.76
N ALA A 73 1.18 -24.66 -4.99
CA ALA A 73 0.13 -23.75 -5.45
C ALA A 73 -1.23 -24.41 -5.76
N ARG A 74 -1.41 -25.70 -5.47
CA ARG A 74 -2.68 -26.41 -5.69
C ARG A 74 -3.44 -26.57 -4.37
N GLY A 75 -4.53 -25.81 -4.26
CA GLY A 75 -5.29 -25.54 -3.02
C GLY A 75 -4.75 -24.24 -2.43
N VAL A 76 -5.54 -23.21 -2.15
CA VAL A 76 -6.83 -23.23 -1.45
C VAL A 76 -7.56 -21.87 -1.64
N TRP A 77 -8.89 -21.91 -1.44
CA TRP A 77 -9.92 -20.86 -1.29
C TRP A 77 -10.21 -19.92 -2.46
#